data_AF-A0A2E9ILJ3-F1
#
_entry.id   AF-A0A2E9ILJ3-F1
#
_cell.length_a   1.000
_cell.length_b   1.000
_cell.length_c   1.000
_cell.angle_alpha   90.00
_cell.angle_beta   90.00
_cell.angle_gamma   90.00
#
_symmetry.space_group_name_H-M   'P 1'
#
loop_
_entity.id
_entity.type
_entity.pdbx_description
1 polymer ?
#
loop_
_entity_poly.entity_id
_entity_poly.type
_entity_poly.pdbx_seq_one_letter_code
_entity_poly.pdbx_strand_id
1 'polypeptide(L)'
;MQTLCAEAGVIYKLVPELPGLGISGVMRWFQKRPMILQSLLFKTNDHFWFTFFHEAKHVLQQRKKSIFLESEKAEQSDEKREEAADHFAAELLIPCDAFEHFVAESARFSPTSVKSFADSVGIHPGIVSGRLMREGYAHYSEPVAKLREKFAWR
;
A
#
# COMPACT_ATOMS: atom_id res chain seq x y z
N MET A 1 6.29 1.45 -14.64
CA MET A 1 6.31 2.22 -13.36
C MET A 1 7.48 3.21 -13.27
N GLN A 2 8.74 2.78 -13.33
CA GLN A 2 9.90 3.69 -13.20
C GLN A 2 9.84 4.89 -14.16
N THR A 3 9.50 4.66 -15.44
CA THR A 3 9.32 5.71 -16.45
C THR A 3 8.23 6.71 -16.06
N LEU A 4 7.05 6.22 -15.69
CA LEU A 4 5.91 7.06 -15.25
C LEU A 4 6.28 7.93 -14.04
N CYS A 5 7.00 7.36 -13.06
CA CYS A 5 7.49 8.14 -11.93
C CYS A 5 8.48 9.22 -12.38
N ALA A 6 9.42 8.87 -13.26
CA ALA A 6 10.41 9.82 -13.76
C ALA A 6 9.78 10.99 -14.53
N GLU A 7 8.76 10.72 -15.34
CA GLU A 7 7.95 11.73 -16.03
C GLU A 7 7.23 12.66 -15.05
N ALA A 8 6.78 12.14 -13.91
CA ALA A 8 6.20 12.91 -12.81
C ALA A 8 7.25 13.61 -11.90
N GLY A 9 8.54 13.52 -12.23
CA GLY A 9 9.63 14.10 -11.44
C GLY A 9 10.00 13.32 -10.17
N VAL A 10 9.53 12.08 -10.04
CA VAL A 10 9.77 11.19 -8.89
C VAL A 10 10.81 10.12 -9.26
N ILE A 11 11.84 9.98 -8.45
CA ILE A 11 12.80 8.87 -8.59
C ILE A 11 12.19 7.63 -7.93
N TYR A 12 11.90 6.58 -8.71
CA TYR A 12 11.42 5.31 -8.16
C TYR A 12 12.47 4.21 -8.33
N LYS A 13 12.79 3.50 -7.25
CA LYS A 13 13.68 2.34 -7.28
C LYS A 13 13.13 1.20 -6.44
N LEU A 14 13.18 0.02 -7.02
CA LEU A 14 12.98 -1.23 -6.31
C LEU A 14 14.33 -1.68 -5.76
N VAL A 15 14.40 -1.99 -4.46
CA VAL A 15 15.62 -2.39 -3.76
C VAL A 15 15.41 -3.68 -2.97
N PRO A 16 16.43 -4.54 -2.80
CA PRO A 16 16.33 -5.72 -1.95
C PRO A 16 15.86 -5.35 -0.54
N GLU A 17 15.05 -6.22 0.07
CA GLU A 17 14.69 -6.08 1.47
C GLU A 17 15.95 -6.13 2.35
N LEU A 18 16.02 -5.24 3.36
CA LEU A 18 17.05 -5.33 4.39
C LEU A 18 16.56 -6.32 5.47
N PRO A 19 17.21 -7.49 5.63
CA PRO A 19 16.76 -8.49 6.58
C PRO A 19 16.67 -7.92 8.00
N GLY A 20 15.57 -8.19 8.69
CA GLY A 20 15.37 -7.81 10.09
C GLY A 20 14.85 -6.39 10.34
N LEU A 21 14.74 -5.52 9.33
CA LEU A 21 14.24 -4.15 9.53
C LEU A 21 12.72 -4.00 9.31
N GLY A 22 12.08 -4.91 8.59
CA GLY A 22 10.63 -4.83 8.33
C GLY A 22 10.20 -3.64 7.46
N ILE A 23 11.14 -3.01 6.74
CA ILE A 23 10.86 -1.82 5.92
C ILE A 23 10.40 -2.24 4.53
N SER A 24 9.16 -1.85 4.19
CA SER A 24 8.55 -2.12 2.89
C SER A 24 8.80 -1.00 1.89
N GLY A 25 8.84 0.24 2.36
CA GLY A 25 9.01 1.44 1.55
C GLY A 25 9.64 2.55 2.35
N VAL A 26 10.23 3.51 1.65
CA VAL A 26 10.62 4.80 2.22
C VAL A 26 10.61 5.87 1.14
N MET A 27 10.00 7.00 1.46
CA MET A 27 10.11 8.24 0.70
C MET A 27 11.16 9.17 1.32
N ARG A 28 12.05 9.71 0.49
CA ARG A 28 12.98 10.78 0.88
C ARG A 28 13.23 11.77 -0.25
N TRP A 29 13.71 12.96 0.10
CA TRP A 29 14.23 13.90 -0.88
C TRP A 29 15.69 13.55 -1.23
N PHE A 30 16.01 13.56 -2.53
CA PHE A 30 17.35 13.39 -3.07
C PHE A 30 17.61 14.47 -4.12
N GLN A 31 18.57 15.36 -3.87
CA GLN A 31 18.91 16.48 -4.77
C GLN A 31 17.65 17.26 -5.23
N LYS A 32 16.80 17.66 -4.28
CA LYS A 32 15.52 18.40 -4.50
C LYS A 32 14.44 17.63 -5.28
N ARG A 33 14.63 16.35 -5.57
CA ARG A 33 13.60 15.47 -6.17
C ARG A 33 13.08 14.49 -5.13
N PRO A 34 11.77 14.22 -5.09
CA PRO A 34 11.24 13.12 -4.28
C PRO A 34 11.73 11.78 -4.82
N MET A 35 12.07 10.87 -3.92
CA MET A 35 12.52 9.52 -4.23
C MET A 35 11.76 8.52 -3.39
N ILE A 36 11.16 7.53 -4.06
CA ILE A 36 10.51 6.38 -3.45
C ILE A 36 11.45 5.18 -3.63
N LEU A 37 11.89 4.61 -2.51
CA LEU A 37 12.57 3.34 -2.46
C LEU A 37 11.59 2.31 -1.92
N GLN A 38 11.39 1.22 -2.65
CA GLN A 38 10.47 0.18 -2.26
C GLN A 38 11.20 -1.16 -2.23
N SER A 39 10.95 -1.94 -1.19
CA SER A 39 11.41 -3.32 -1.11
C SER A 39 10.33 -4.29 -1.55
N LEU A 40 10.73 -5.54 -1.80
CA LEU A 40 9.79 -6.65 -1.99
C LEU A 40 9.51 -7.36 -0.66
N LEU A 41 9.45 -6.65 0.48
CA LEU A 41 9.03 -7.26 1.75
C LEU A 41 7.63 -7.89 1.59
N PHE A 42 7.43 -9.08 2.16
CA PHE A 42 6.28 -9.99 1.99
C PHE A 42 6.03 -10.53 0.57
N LYS A 43 6.61 -9.91 -0.47
CA LYS A 43 6.61 -10.40 -1.86
C LYS A 43 5.21 -10.64 -2.43
N THR A 44 4.17 -9.96 -1.96
CA THR A 44 2.82 -10.11 -2.50
C THR A 44 2.33 -8.83 -3.19
N ASN A 45 1.49 -8.99 -4.20
CA ASN A 45 1.02 -7.89 -5.03
C ASN A 45 0.18 -6.85 -4.27
N ASP A 46 -0.66 -7.27 -3.34
CA ASP A 46 -1.39 -6.40 -2.40
C ASP A 46 -0.45 -5.50 -1.62
N HIS A 47 0.56 -6.09 -0.98
CA HIS A 47 1.52 -5.36 -0.15
C HIS A 47 2.39 -4.42 -0.97
N PHE A 48 2.83 -4.88 -2.15
CA PHE A 48 3.60 -4.08 -3.08
C PHE A 48 2.87 -2.81 -3.50
N TRP A 49 1.63 -2.94 -3.97
CA TRP A 49 0.89 -1.79 -4.49
C TRP A 49 0.44 -0.86 -3.37
N PHE A 50 0.04 -1.40 -2.21
CA PHE A 50 -0.28 -0.58 -1.04
C PHE A 50 0.92 0.27 -0.61
N THR A 51 2.09 -0.36 -0.46
CA THR A 51 3.34 0.33 -0.10
C THR A 51 3.69 1.43 -1.10
N PHE A 52 3.57 1.16 -2.40
CA PHE A 52 3.88 2.16 -3.43
C PHE A 52 3.02 3.42 -3.27
N PHE A 53 1.70 3.26 -3.15
CA PHE A 53 0.77 4.39 -3.04
C PHE A 53 0.86 5.11 -1.69
N HIS A 54 1.20 4.40 -0.62
CA HIS A 54 1.54 4.98 0.68
C HIS A 54 2.69 5.98 0.55
N GLU A 55 3.81 5.54 -0.03
CA GLU A 55 4.97 6.40 -0.23
C GLU A 55 4.68 7.52 -1.24
N ALA A 56 3.85 7.28 -2.25
CA ALA A 56 3.39 8.31 -3.16
C ALA A 56 2.58 9.39 -2.44
N LYS A 57 1.73 9.04 -1.46
CA LYS A 57 1.05 10.04 -0.63
C LYS A 57 2.03 10.88 0.17
N HIS A 58 3.08 10.28 0.72
CA HIS A 58 4.13 11.06 1.37
C HIS A 58 4.81 12.06 0.43
N VAL A 59 5.02 11.71 -0.84
CA VAL A 59 5.49 12.66 -1.86
C VAL A 59 4.54 13.84 -1.97
N LEU A 60 3.23 13.57 -2.08
CA LEU A 60 2.19 14.61 -2.21
C LEU A 60 2.05 15.47 -0.93
N GLN A 61 2.26 14.89 0.25
CA GLN A 61 2.32 15.61 1.52
C GLN A 61 3.59 16.46 1.65
N GLN A 62 4.50 16.39 0.67
CA GLN A 62 5.81 17.02 0.69
C GLN A 62 6.57 16.71 1.97
N ARG A 63 6.50 15.45 2.44
CA ARG A 63 7.14 15.03 3.69
C ARG A 63 8.65 15.28 3.59
N LYS A 64 9.08 16.39 4.16
CA LYS A 64 10.49 16.70 4.41
C LYS A 64 10.75 16.18 5.81
N LYS A 65 11.83 15.41 6.02
CA LYS A 65 12.37 15.22 7.36
C LYS A 65 12.89 16.56 7.85
N SER A 66 11.99 17.45 8.24
CA SER A 66 12.28 18.45 9.25
C SER A 66 12.42 17.64 10.53
N ILE A 67 13.65 17.54 11.02
CA ILE A 67 13.94 17.10 12.38
C ILE A 67 13.20 18.10 13.28
N PHE A 68 11.97 17.79 13.66
CA PHE A 68 11.25 18.53 14.70
C PHE A 68 11.71 17.94 16.02
N LEU A 69 12.75 18.53 16.58
CA LEU A 69 13.13 18.29 17.97
C LEU A 69 12.01 18.87 18.86
N GLU A 70 11.45 18.01 19.70
CA GLU A 70 10.72 18.33 20.93
C GLU A 70 9.35 19.03 20.77
N SER A 71 8.30 18.30 20.38
CA SER A 71 6.95 18.51 20.95
C SER A 71 6.00 17.36 20.61
N GLU A 72 5.11 16.99 21.55
CA GLU A 72 3.99 16.04 21.33
C GLU A 72 3.13 16.39 20.09
N LYS A 73 3.11 17.67 19.71
CA LYS A 73 2.42 18.16 18.51
C LYS A 73 3.07 17.68 17.21
N ALA A 74 4.39 17.46 17.21
CA ALA A 74 5.10 16.92 16.04
C ALA A 74 4.76 15.45 15.82
N GLU A 75 4.71 14.65 16.89
CA GLU A 75 4.34 13.22 16.84
C GLU A 75 2.90 13.04 16.34
N GLN A 76 1.93 13.79 16.89
CA GLN A 76 0.54 13.78 16.41
C GLN A 76 0.41 14.21 14.94
N SER A 77 1.30 15.08 14.46
CA SER A 77 1.29 15.51 13.06
C SER A 77 1.80 14.44 12.10
N ASP A 78 2.72 13.60 12.56
CA ASP A 78 3.24 12.48 11.78
C ASP A 78 2.26 11.31 11.78
N GLU A 79 1.60 11.00 12.91
CA GLU A 79 0.52 9.99 12.96
C GLU A 79 -0.60 10.32 11.95
N LYS A 80 -1.11 11.55 11.95
CA LYS A 80 -2.13 11.99 10.98
C LYS A 80 -1.67 11.89 9.53
N ARG A 81 -0.36 12.05 9.27
CA ARG A 81 0.20 11.91 7.92
C ARG A 81 0.29 10.46 7.50
N GLU A 82 0.67 9.56 8.40
CA GLU A 82 0.67 8.12 8.17
C GLU A 82 -0.76 7.61 7.95
N GLU A 83 -1.72 8.00 8.79
CA GLU A 83 -3.14 7.67 8.61
C GLU A 83 -3.68 8.17 7.25
N ALA A 84 -3.33 9.39 6.86
CA ALA A 84 -3.73 9.93 5.56
C ALA A 84 -3.03 9.22 4.38
N ALA A 85 -1.86 8.61 4.59
CA ALA A 85 -1.16 7.79 3.60
C ALA A 85 -1.80 6.40 3.47
N ASP A 86 -2.11 5.76 4.59
CA ASP A 86 -2.86 4.51 4.65
C ASP A 86 -4.22 4.65 3.97
N HIS A 87 -4.99 5.68 4.33
CA HIS A 87 -6.30 5.94 3.74
C HIS A 87 -6.19 6.23 2.25
N PHE A 88 -5.21 7.03 1.82
CA PHE A 88 -5.01 7.33 0.40
C PHE A 88 -4.68 6.07 -0.40
N ALA A 89 -3.80 5.21 0.10
CA ALA A 89 -3.45 3.97 -0.56
C ALA A 89 -4.64 3.00 -0.62
N ALA A 90 -5.40 2.87 0.47
CA ALA A 90 -6.60 2.05 0.54
C ALA A 90 -7.65 2.50 -0.49
N GLU A 91 -8.02 3.79 -0.46
CA GLU A 91 -9.03 4.39 -1.32
C GLU A 91 -8.67 4.30 -2.80
N LEU A 92 -7.41 4.59 -3.14
CA LEU A 92 -6.95 4.57 -4.53
C LEU A 92 -6.94 3.16 -5.12
N LEU A 93 -6.64 2.15 -4.30
CA LEU A 93 -6.61 0.75 -4.74
C LEU A 93 -8.01 0.14 -4.81
N ILE A 94 -8.84 0.42 -3.81
CA ILE A 94 -10.21 -0.09 -3.70
C ILE A 94 -11.05 1.03 -3.07
N PRO A 95 -12.01 1.63 -3.79
CA PRO A 95 -12.88 2.65 -3.21
C PRO A 95 -13.52 2.17 -1.91
N CYS A 96 -13.43 2.94 -0.83
CA CYS A 96 -13.87 2.50 0.50
C CYS A 96 -15.36 2.16 0.51
N ASP A 97 -16.20 3.00 -0.09
CA ASP A 97 -17.65 2.76 -0.17
C ASP A 97 -17.98 1.41 -0.84
N ALA A 98 -17.28 1.08 -1.93
CA ALA A 98 -17.47 -0.18 -2.64
C ALA A 98 -17.00 -1.38 -1.80
N PHE A 99 -15.87 -1.23 -1.10
CA PHE A 99 -15.35 -2.27 -0.22
C PHE A 99 -16.25 -2.51 0.99
N GLU A 100 -16.71 -1.45 1.64
CA GLU A 100 -17.63 -1.51 2.78
C GLU A 100 -18.95 -2.19 2.38
N HIS A 101 -19.51 -1.83 1.23
CA HIS A 101 -20.71 -2.48 0.71
C HIS A 101 -20.47 -3.97 0.44
N PHE A 102 -19.38 -4.32 -0.24
CA PHE A 102 -19.01 -5.71 -0.50
C PHE A 102 -18.87 -6.54 0.78
N VAL A 103 -18.24 -5.98 1.81
CA VAL A 103 -18.08 -6.63 3.11
C VAL A 103 -19.43 -6.77 3.82
N ALA A 104 -20.25 -5.71 3.85
CA ALA A 104 -21.54 -5.72 4.53
C ALA A 104 -22.52 -6.74 3.94
N GLU A 105 -22.47 -6.97 2.62
CA GLU A 105 -23.32 -7.95 1.94
C GLU A 105 -22.77 -9.39 2.01
N SER A 106 -21.53 -9.58 2.45
CA SER A 106 -20.85 -10.87 2.43
C SER A 106 -20.84 -11.54 3.80
N ALA A 107 -21.56 -12.66 3.94
CA ALA A 107 -21.44 -13.50 5.13
C ALA A 107 -20.09 -14.25 5.20
N ARG A 108 -19.52 -14.60 4.03
CA ARG A 108 -18.20 -15.24 3.88
C ARG A 108 -17.56 -14.86 2.55
N PHE A 109 -16.23 -14.80 2.52
CA PHE A 109 -15.46 -14.46 1.32
C PHE A 109 -14.97 -15.71 0.59
N SER A 110 -15.60 -16.03 -0.54
CA SER A 110 -15.14 -17.09 -1.43
C SER A 110 -14.18 -16.53 -2.48
N PRO A 111 -13.27 -17.35 -3.06
CA PRO A 111 -12.42 -16.89 -4.16
C PRO A 111 -13.22 -16.33 -5.35
N THR A 112 -14.40 -16.88 -5.62
CA THR A 112 -15.29 -16.44 -6.71
C THR A 112 -15.91 -15.08 -6.41
N SER A 113 -16.40 -14.85 -5.19
CA SER A 113 -16.99 -13.55 -4.82
C SER A 113 -15.92 -12.45 -4.78
N VAL A 114 -14.73 -12.74 -4.27
CA VAL A 114 -13.61 -11.79 -4.27
C VAL A 114 -13.17 -11.43 -5.70
N LYS A 115 -13.09 -12.41 -6.61
CA LYS A 115 -12.80 -12.15 -8.03
C LYS A 115 -13.87 -11.27 -8.68
N SER A 116 -15.14 -11.59 -8.46
CA SER A 116 -16.26 -10.84 -9.05
C SER A 116 -16.26 -9.39 -8.58
N PHE A 117 -16.02 -9.14 -7.29
CA PHE A 117 -15.87 -7.79 -6.76
C PHE A 117 -14.64 -7.09 -7.35
N ALA A 118 -13.49 -7.76 -7.38
CA ALA A 118 -12.26 -7.20 -7.94
C ALA A 118 -12.44 -6.76 -9.40
N ASP A 119 -13.11 -7.59 -10.21
CA ASP A 119 -13.46 -7.26 -11.59
C ASP A 119 -14.38 -6.04 -11.67
N SER A 120 -15.35 -5.91 -10.76
CA SER A 120 -16.29 -4.77 -10.73
C SER A 120 -15.64 -3.42 -10.44
N VAL A 121 -14.52 -3.42 -9.69
CA VAL A 121 -13.74 -2.20 -9.38
C VAL A 121 -12.46 -2.08 -10.21
N GLY A 122 -12.22 -3.02 -11.14
CA GLY A 122 -11.06 -2.99 -12.05
C GLY A 122 -9.72 -3.21 -11.37
N ILE A 123 -9.67 -3.99 -10.29
CA ILE A 123 -8.45 -4.27 -9.52
C ILE A 123 -8.10 -5.76 -9.56
N HIS A 124 -6.83 -6.11 -9.33
CA HIS A 124 -6.45 -7.51 -9.21
C HIS A 124 -7.02 -8.14 -7.92
N PRO A 125 -7.62 -9.35 -7.95
CA PRO A 125 -8.26 -9.97 -6.78
C PRO A 125 -7.34 -10.22 -5.59
N GLY A 126 -6.04 -10.38 -5.84
CA GLY A 126 -5.02 -10.42 -4.79
C GLY A 126 -5.00 -9.16 -3.91
N ILE A 127 -5.26 -7.98 -4.47
CA ILE A 127 -5.29 -6.71 -3.73
C ILE A 127 -6.49 -6.67 -2.78
N VAL A 128 -7.67 -7.08 -3.27
CA VAL A 128 -8.88 -7.26 -2.45
C VAL A 128 -8.63 -8.27 -1.33
N SER A 129 -8.05 -9.42 -1.68
CA SER A 129 -7.69 -10.45 -0.68
C SER A 129 -6.74 -9.90 0.38
N GLY A 130 -5.79 -9.05 0.00
CA GLY A 130 -4.87 -8.42 0.95
C GLY A 130 -5.60 -7.51 1.94
N ARG A 131 -6.48 -6.64 1.44
CA ARG A 131 -7.28 -5.73 2.28
C ARG A 131 -8.19 -6.49 3.24
N LEU A 132 -8.90 -7.53 2.75
CA LEU A 132 -9.74 -8.39 3.60
C LEU A 132 -8.96 -8.99 4.78
N MET A 133 -7.71 -9.42 4.57
CA MET A 133 -6.90 -9.96 5.66
C MET A 133 -6.33 -8.91 6.59
N ARG A 134 -5.87 -7.78 6.03
CA ARG A 134 -5.36 -6.66 6.82
C ARG A 134 -6.42 -6.16 7.80
N GLU A 135 -7.67 -6.11 7.36
CA GLU A 135 -8.81 -5.63 8.15
C GLU A 135 -9.53 -6.74 8.93
N GLY A 136 -9.06 -7.99 8.88
CA GLY A 136 -9.55 -9.09 9.72
C GLY A 136 -10.83 -9.77 9.24
N TYR A 137 -11.30 -9.47 8.03
CA TYR A 137 -12.47 -10.10 7.41
C TYR A 137 -12.21 -11.52 6.87
N ALA A 138 -10.95 -11.85 6.60
CA ALA A 138 -10.54 -13.18 6.17
C ALA A 138 -9.21 -13.60 6.84
N HIS A 139 -9.07 -14.88 7.15
CA HIS A 139 -7.85 -15.44 7.72
C HIS A 139 -6.87 -15.93 6.64
N TYR A 140 -5.57 -15.92 6.95
CA TYR A 140 -4.49 -16.35 6.04
C TYR A 140 -4.56 -17.84 5.64
N SER A 141 -5.32 -18.66 6.38
CA SER A 141 -5.56 -20.08 6.05
C SER A 141 -6.73 -20.29 5.08
N GLU A 142 -7.53 -19.26 4.81
CA GLU A 142 -8.70 -19.38 3.95
C GLU A 142 -8.34 -19.41 2.46
N PRO A 143 -9.17 -20.03 1.59
CA PRO A 143 -8.87 -20.15 0.15
C PRO A 143 -8.65 -18.82 -0.58
N VAL A 144 -9.31 -17.76 -0.13
CA VAL A 144 -9.15 -16.38 -0.62
C VAL A 144 -7.68 -15.93 -0.56
N ALA A 145 -6.89 -16.43 0.39
CA ALA A 145 -5.47 -16.12 0.52
C ALA A 145 -4.61 -16.42 -0.69
N LYS A 146 -5.03 -17.42 -1.48
CA LYS A 146 -4.32 -17.88 -2.66
C LYS A 146 -4.51 -16.95 -3.86
N LEU A 147 -5.36 -15.93 -3.75
CA LEU A 147 -5.57 -14.91 -4.79
C LEU A 147 -4.41 -13.90 -4.85
N ARG A 148 -3.60 -13.80 -3.78
CA ARG A 148 -2.40 -12.96 -3.78
C ARG A 148 -1.31 -13.59 -4.63
N GLU A 149 -0.79 -12.80 -5.56
CA GLU A 149 0.33 -13.22 -6.39
C GLU A 149 1.64 -12.89 -5.72
N LYS A 150 2.63 -13.78 -5.91
CA LYS A 150 3.97 -13.58 -5.38
C LYS A 150 4.89 -12.95 -6.40
N PHE A 151 5.66 -11.97 -5.97
CA PHE A 151 6.74 -11.36 -6.74
C PHE A 151 8.08 -12.00 -6.42
N ALA A 152 8.96 -12.01 -7.41
CA ALA A 152 10.32 -12.49 -7.30
C ALA A 152 11.27 -11.50 -7.97
N TRP A 153 12.48 -11.39 -7.44
CA TRP A 153 13.57 -10.71 -8.11
C TRP A 153 13.86 -11.43 -9.44
N ARG A 154 13.97 -10.65 -10.52
CA ARG A 154 14.46 -11.11 -11.82
C ARG A 154 15.84 -10.53 -12.04
#